data_AF-A0A1C5AYV6-F1
#
_entry.id   AF-A0A1C5AYV6-F1
#
_cell.length_a   1.000
_cell.length_b   1.000
_cell.length_c   1.000
_cell.angle_alpha   90.00
_cell.angle_beta   90.00
_cell.angle_gamma   90.00
#
_symmetry.space_group_name_H-M   'P 1'
#
loop_
_entity.id
_entity.type
_entity.pdbx_description
1 polymer ?
#
loop_
_entity_poly.entity_id
_entity_poly.type
_entity_poly.pdbx_seq_one_letter_code
_entity_poly.pdbx_strand_id
1 'polypeptide(L)'
;MSPSVTISTSNLAQALRAVTPFASRDVTLPGLCVVQLQAAPGILTATATDRYSIGHARQAATGALSRPRYLHRRDAKNLRDELDAYMEDRESGLDPVTITEHDDYLRVTFDPVTMHCVEPDAGKFPDVGAVLATLPVVAAAEGLHAPVSLSHRVLRPLLKAAEADPYNPPRLLFDGPRKPVRVEIGDWFIGAIMPVKLRGDEQPVPVEMPAQAEAVAR
;
A
#
# COMPACT_ATOMS: atom_id res chain seq x y z
N MET A 1 -2.53 -17.49 26.97
CA MET A 1 -2.45 -16.03 26.69
C MET A 1 -2.79 -15.84 25.23
N SER A 2 -3.65 -14.89 24.90
CA SER A 2 -3.92 -14.54 23.49
C SER A 2 -2.63 -14.03 22.84
N PRO A 3 -2.32 -14.43 21.59
CA PRO A 3 -1.21 -13.83 20.84
C PRO A 3 -1.38 -12.32 20.77
N SER A 4 -0.27 -11.59 20.91
CA SER A 4 -0.27 -10.14 20.85
C SER A 4 0.99 -9.61 20.20
N VAL A 5 0.87 -8.46 19.56
CA VAL A 5 1.99 -7.69 19.01
C VAL A 5 1.96 -6.28 19.58
N THR A 6 3.13 -5.74 19.92
CA THR A 6 3.31 -4.36 20.38
C THR A 6 4.17 -3.61 19.36
N ILE A 7 3.72 -2.42 18.99
CA ILE A 7 4.32 -1.52 17.99
C ILE A 7 4.12 -0.07 18.43
N SER A 8 4.96 0.88 18.04
CA SER A 8 4.68 2.30 18.34
C SER A 8 3.50 2.84 17.54
N THR A 9 2.84 3.89 18.07
CA THR A 9 1.78 4.62 17.37
C THR A 9 2.26 5.14 16.02
N SER A 10 3.46 5.72 15.95
CA SER A 10 4.06 6.22 14.70
C SER A 10 4.24 5.12 13.66
N ASN A 11 4.82 3.98 14.04
CA ASN A 11 5.12 2.91 13.10
C ASN A 11 3.85 2.28 12.54
N LEU A 12 2.84 2.04 13.39
CA LEU A 12 1.56 1.50 12.94
C LEU A 12 0.83 2.49 12.02
N ALA A 13 0.79 3.78 12.40
CA ALA A 13 0.18 4.83 11.58
C ALA A 13 0.90 4.96 10.22
N GLN A 14 2.24 4.95 10.21
CA GLN A 14 3.06 5.00 8.99
C GLN A 14 2.74 3.83 8.06
N ALA A 15 2.74 2.60 8.58
CA ALA A 15 2.41 1.42 7.80
C ALA A 15 0.99 1.50 7.21
N LEU A 16 -0.02 1.81 8.03
CA LEU A 16 -1.41 1.90 7.57
C LEU A 16 -1.61 3.04 6.56
N ARG A 17 -0.96 4.20 6.77
CA ARG A 17 -0.99 5.33 5.82
C ARG A 17 -0.43 4.93 4.46
N ALA A 18 0.67 4.18 4.45
CA ALA A 18 1.34 3.73 3.24
C ALA A 18 0.54 2.67 2.46
N VAL A 19 -0.06 1.69 3.14
CA VAL A 19 -0.66 0.52 2.44
C VAL A 19 -2.16 0.64 2.22
N THR A 20 -2.92 1.28 3.10
CA THR A 20 -4.40 1.38 2.97
C THR A 20 -4.88 1.93 1.62
N PRO A 21 -4.19 2.91 0.98
CA PRO A 21 -4.55 3.39 -0.35
C PRO A 21 -4.52 2.32 -1.46
N PHE A 22 -3.79 1.22 -1.27
CA PHE A 22 -3.67 0.11 -2.22
C PHE A 22 -4.81 -0.91 -2.09
N ALA A 23 -5.60 -0.88 -1.02
CA ALA A 23 -6.75 -1.77 -0.90
C ALA A 23 -7.89 -1.35 -1.85
N SER A 24 -8.46 -2.33 -2.55
CA SER A 24 -9.56 -2.16 -3.48
C SER A 24 -10.79 -1.53 -2.80
N ARG A 25 -11.61 -0.86 -3.61
CA ARG A 25 -12.96 -0.39 -3.24
C ARG A 25 -14.06 -1.25 -3.87
N ASP A 26 -13.68 -2.21 -4.70
CA ASP A 26 -14.57 -3.10 -5.42
C ASP A 26 -15.08 -4.20 -4.48
N VAL A 27 -16.28 -3.99 -3.94
CA VAL A 27 -16.92 -4.91 -2.99
C VAL A 27 -17.24 -6.28 -3.58
N THR A 28 -17.17 -6.44 -4.92
CA THR A 28 -17.31 -7.75 -5.56
C THR A 28 -16.07 -8.63 -5.38
N LEU A 29 -14.96 -8.03 -4.92
CA LEU A 29 -13.69 -8.70 -4.61
C LEU A 29 -13.33 -8.42 -3.14
N PRO A 30 -14.08 -8.97 -2.17
CA PRO A 30 -13.91 -8.64 -0.75
C PRO A 30 -12.48 -8.92 -0.24
N GLY A 31 -11.81 -9.93 -0.78
CA GLY A 31 -10.41 -10.26 -0.48
C GLY A 31 -9.40 -9.19 -0.86
N LEU A 32 -9.78 -8.21 -1.68
CA LEU A 32 -8.94 -7.08 -2.04
C LEU A 32 -9.35 -5.80 -1.29
N CYS A 33 -10.49 -5.81 -0.58
CA CYS A 33 -10.96 -4.68 0.23
C CYS A 33 -10.36 -4.64 1.64
N VAL A 34 -9.27 -5.37 1.87
CA VAL A 34 -8.64 -5.53 3.18
C VAL A 34 -7.17 -5.12 3.17
N VAL A 35 -6.67 -4.80 4.36
CA VAL A 35 -5.26 -4.74 4.70
C VAL A 35 -4.93 -6.00 5.48
N GLN A 36 -4.03 -6.83 4.95
CA GLN A 36 -3.51 -7.98 5.66
C GLN A 36 -2.42 -7.53 6.64
N LEU A 37 -2.56 -7.89 7.91
CA LEU A 37 -1.56 -7.76 8.95
C LEU A 37 -0.95 -9.13 9.25
N GLN A 38 0.37 -9.21 9.29
CA GLN A 38 1.08 -10.40 9.73
C GLN A 38 2.24 -9.96 10.62
N ALA A 39 2.33 -10.54 11.82
CA ALA A 39 3.40 -10.25 12.76
C ALA A 39 4.22 -11.50 13.06
N ALA A 40 5.53 -11.38 12.89
CA ALA A 40 6.52 -12.34 13.34
C ALA A 40 7.43 -11.65 14.38
N PRO A 41 8.23 -12.40 15.15
CA PRO A 41 9.14 -11.79 16.12
C PRO A 41 10.02 -10.70 15.47
N GLY A 42 9.93 -9.48 15.98
CA GLY A 42 10.70 -8.32 15.51
C GLY A 42 10.03 -7.49 14.41
N ILE A 43 8.98 -7.98 13.75
CA ILE A 43 8.40 -7.33 12.58
C ILE A 43 6.89 -7.49 12.47
N LEU A 44 6.20 -6.36 12.30
CA LEU A 44 4.83 -6.30 11.80
C LEU A 44 4.88 -5.94 10.31
N THR A 45 4.14 -6.67 9.49
CA THR A 45 3.94 -6.39 8.08
C THR A 45 2.48 -6.03 7.82
N ALA A 46 2.27 -5.02 6.99
CA ALA A 46 0.96 -4.61 6.51
C ALA A 46 0.98 -4.67 4.98
N THR A 47 -0.03 -5.29 4.36
CA THR A 47 -0.08 -5.51 2.92
C THR A 47 -1.46 -5.24 2.36
N ALA A 48 -1.54 -4.57 1.21
CA ALA A 48 -2.79 -4.35 0.49
C ALA A 48 -2.58 -4.32 -1.03
N THR A 49 -3.62 -4.62 -1.80
CA THR A 49 -3.58 -4.64 -3.27
C THR A 49 -4.95 -4.46 -3.91
N ASP A 50 -4.98 -3.90 -5.13
CA ASP A 50 -6.18 -3.66 -5.94
C ASP A 50 -6.15 -4.37 -7.31
N ARG A 51 -5.34 -5.44 -7.44
CA ARG A 51 -4.95 -6.16 -8.67
C ARG A 51 -3.90 -5.46 -9.52
N TYR A 52 -3.85 -4.14 -9.52
CA TYR A 52 -2.95 -3.37 -10.38
C TYR A 52 -1.76 -2.81 -9.63
N SER A 53 -1.88 -2.71 -8.32
CA SER A 53 -0.86 -2.19 -7.45
C SER A 53 -0.80 -2.97 -6.14
N ILE A 54 0.37 -2.97 -5.52
CA ILE A 54 0.66 -3.60 -4.24
C ILE A 54 1.36 -2.57 -3.37
N GLY A 55 0.96 -2.47 -2.11
CA GLY A 55 1.71 -1.80 -1.05
C GLY A 55 2.03 -2.78 0.06
N HIS A 56 3.30 -2.86 0.46
CA HIS A 56 3.79 -3.74 1.51
C HIS A 56 4.73 -2.95 2.43
N ALA A 57 4.32 -2.74 3.68
CA ALA A 57 5.09 -2.03 4.69
C ALA A 57 5.54 -3.00 5.78
N ARG A 58 6.74 -2.75 6.32
CA ARG A 58 7.41 -3.51 7.38
C ARG A 58 7.79 -2.55 8.50
N GLN A 59 7.48 -2.92 9.73
CA GLN A 59 7.73 -2.09 10.90
C GLN A 59 8.27 -2.91 12.05
N ALA A 60 9.17 -2.32 12.82
CA ALA A 60 9.67 -2.95 14.05
C ALA A 60 8.52 -3.14 15.04
N ALA A 61 8.40 -4.36 15.57
CA ALA A 61 7.38 -4.73 16.53
C ALA A 61 7.85 -5.89 17.42
N THR A 62 7.25 -6.07 18.58
CA THR A 62 7.51 -7.21 19.47
C THR A 62 6.28 -8.11 19.58
N GLY A 63 6.48 -9.41 19.82
CA GLY A 63 5.40 -10.39 19.81
C GLY A 63 5.09 -10.94 18.42
N ALA A 64 3.96 -11.62 18.28
CA ALA A 64 3.55 -12.29 17.04
C ALA A 64 2.04 -12.51 17.01
N LEU A 65 1.51 -12.64 15.79
CA LEU A 65 0.14 -13.12 15.55
C LEU A 65 0.22 -14.59 15.14
N SER A 66 -0.79 -15.38 15.49
CA SER A 66 -0.82 -16.81 15.17
C SER A 66 -1.05 -17.10 13.68
N ARG A 67 -1.68 -16.16 12.97
CA ARG A 67 -1.94 -16.21 11.52
C ARG A 67 -2.02 -14.80 10.93
N PRO A 68 -1.99 -14.65 9.60
CA PRO A 68 -2.38 -13.39 8.97
C PRO A 68 -3.80 -13.00 9.36
N ARG A 69 -3.99 -11.71 9.66
CA ARG A 69 -5.26 -11.11 10.06
C ARG A 69 -5.66 -10.03 9.08
N TYR A 70 -6.96 -9.82 8.92
CA TYR A 70 -7.45 -8.86 7.93
C TYR A 70 -8.20 -7.71 8.61
N LEU A 71 -7.84 -6.49 8.23
CA LEU A 71 -8.63 -5.29 8.53
C LEU A 71 -9.36 -4.88 7.28
N HIS A 72 -10.68 -4.66 7.36
CA HIS A 72 -11.37 -4.03 6.24
C HIS A 72 -10.77 -2.63 6.00
N ARG A 73 -10.70 -2.17 4.74
CA ARG A 73 -10.04 -0.90 4.38
C ARG A 73 -10.58 0.29 5.18
N ARG A 74 -11.88 0.29 5.50
CA ARG A 74 -12.50 1.35 6.32
C ARG A 74 -11.96 1.34 7.75
N ASP A 75 -11.82 0.17 8.35
CA ASP A 75 -11.32 0.03 9.72
C ASP A 75 -9.83 0.35 9.80
N ALA A 76 -9.05 -0.08 8.81
CA ALA A 76 -7.64 0.32 8.68
C ALA A 76 -7.47 1.84 8.56
N LYS A 77 -8.35 2.50 7.78
CA LYS A 77 -8.37 3.97 7.69
C LYS A 77 -8.75 4.61 9.02
N ASN A 78 -9.82 4.14 9.66
CA ASN A 78 -10.30 4.69 10.93
C ASN A 78 -9.24 4.54 12.02
N LEU A 79 -8.62 3.36 12.15
CA LEU A 79 -7.53 3.12 13.08
C LEU A 79 -6.35 4.07 12.83
N ARG A 80 -5.96 4.28 11.57
CA ARG A 80 -4.92 5.28 11.25
C ARG A 80 -5.33 6.68 11.70
N ASP A 81 -6.57 7.09 11.44
CA ASP A 81 -7.04 8.43 11.82
C ASP A 81 -7.04 8.63 13.34
N GLU A 82 -7.43 7.61 14.11
CA GLU A 82 -7.36 7.63 15.58
C GLU A 82 -5.90 7.68 16.08
N LEU A 83 -4.98 6.96 15.44
CA LEU A 83 -3.55 7.03 15.76
C LEU A 83 -2.98 8.42 15.46
N ASP A 84 -3.36 9.01 14.32
CA ASP A 84 -2.92 10.35 13.92
C ASP A 84 -3.41 11.41 14.91
N ALA A 85 -4.69 11.38 15.28
CA ALA A 85 -5.26 12.27 16.29
C ALA A 85 -4.58 12.08 17.66
N TYR A 86 -4.35 10.84 18.07
CA TYR A 86 -3.66 10.54 19.32
C TYR A 86 -2.23 11.11 19.37
N MET A 87 -1.46 10.97 18.28
CA MET A 87 -0.11 11.51 18.20
C MET A 87 -0.08 13.04 18.21
N GLU A 88 -1.08 13.68 17.60
CA GLU A 88 -1.25 15.14 17.64
C GLU A 88 -1.52 15.63 19.07
N ASP A 89 -2.44 14.97 19.79
CA ASP A 89 -2.80 15.33 21.17
C ASP A 89 -1.67 15.12 22.18
N ARG A 90 -0.83 14.08 21.98
CA ARG A 90 0.25 13.70 22.90
C ARG A 90 1.60 14.29 22.54
N GLU A 91 1.73 14.90 21.35
CA GLU A 91 2.99 15.33 20.75
C GLU A 91 4.06 14.22 20.73
N SER A 92 3.63 12.96 20.63
CA SER A 92 4.48 11.76 20.73
C SER A 92 3.99 10.66 19.80
N GLY A 93 4.92 10.06 19.06
CA GLY A 93 4.69 8.89 18.21
C GLY A 93 5.25 7.58 18.77
N LEU A 94 5.81 7.60 19.99
CA LEU A 94 6.55 6.46 20.55
C LEU A 94 5.71 5.60 21.50
N ASP A 95 4.48 6.02 21.78
CA ASP A 95 3.59 5.31 22.67
C ASP A 95 3.26 3.91 22.14
N PRO A 96 3.17 2.90 23.03
CA PRO A 96 2.93 1.53 22.61
C PRO A 96 1.46 1.33 22.21
N VAL A 97 1.26 0.79 21.02
CA VAL A 97 0.01 0.17 20.57
C VAL A 97 0.13 -1.33 20.77
N THR A 98 -0.84 -1.93 21.46
CA THR A 98 -0.95 -3.38 21.59
C THR A 98 -2.10 -3.89 20.74
N ILE A 99 -1.80 -4.84 19.84
CA ILE A 99 -2.77 -5.55 19.03
C ILE A 99 -2.91 -6.96 19.60
N THR A 100 -4.06 -7.27 20.19
CA THR A 100 -4.38 -8.58 20.74
C THR A 100 -5.24 -9.37 19.77
N GLU A 101 -4.85 -10.61 19.54
CA GLU A 101 -5.57 -11.54 18.68
C GLU A 101 -6.75 -12.20 19.41
N HIS A 102 -7.94 -12.13 18.81
CA HIS A 102 -9.13 -12.92 19.19
C HIS A 102 -9.64 -13.71 17.99
N ASP A 103 -10.58 -14.64 18.17
CA ASP A 103 -10.98 -15.58 17.12
C ASP A 103 -11.51 -14.86 15.85
N ASP A 104 -12.34 -13.84 16.02
CA ASP A 104 -13.09 -13.13 14.97
C ASP A 104 -12.79 -11.63 14.88
N TYR A 105 -11.95 -11.08 15.78
CA TYR A 105 -11.53 -9.68 15.73
C TYR A 105 -10.10 -9.47 16.23
N LEU A 106 -9.55 -8.31 15.90
CA LEU A 106 -8.36 -7.75 16.53
C LEU A 106 -8.76 -6.67 17.53
N ARG A 107 -8.23 -6.74 18.75
CA ARG A 107 -8.35 -5.64 19.71
C ARG A 107 -7.09 -4.79 19.65
N VAL A 108 -7.24 -3.51 19.32
CA VAL A 108 -6.12 -2.55 19.25
C VAL A 108 -6.27 -1.55 20.39
N THR A 109 -5.24 -1.42 21.22
CA THR A 109 -5.25 -0.56 22.41
C THR A 109 -4.04 0.36 22.45
N PHE A 110 -4.28 1.65 22.67
CA PHE A 110 -3.29 2.68 22.97
C PHE A 110 -4.00 3.71 23.85
N ASP A 111 -3.54 3.91 25.08
CA ASP A 111 -4.27 4.63 26.14
C ASP A 111 -4.72 6.04 25.71
N PRO A 112 -6.02 6.40 25.79
CA PRO A 112 -7.15 5.68 26.39
C PRO A 112 -8.00 4.88 25.38
N VAL A 113 -7.58 4.83 24.12
CA VAL A 113 -8.33 4.26 23.01
C VAL A 113 -8.28 2.74 23.01
N THR A 114 -9.45 2.13 22.83
CA THR A 114 -9.59 0.71 22.53
C THR A 114 -10.51 0.54 21.33
N MET A 115 -10.00 -0.11 20.29
CA MET A 115 -10.74 -0.42 19.07
C MET A 115 -10.91 -1.92 18.91
N HIS A 116 -12.10 -2.34 18.50
CA HIS A 116 -12.39 -3.72 18.11
C HIS A 116 -12.58 -3.77 16.60
N CYS A 117 -11.61 -4.35 15.91
CA CYS A 117 -11.61 -4.47 14.46
C CYS A 117 -12.07 -5.88 14.08
N VAL A 118 -13.36 -6.02 13.75
CA VAL A 118 -13.94 -7.29 13.30
C VAL A 118 -13.27 -7.72 12.00
N GLU A 119 -12.85 -8.98 11.93
CA GLU A 119 -12.23 -9.53 10.74
C GLU A 119 -13.31 -9.76 9.68
N PRO A 120 -13.20 -9.16 8.49
CA PRO A 120 -14.19 -9.35 7.44
C PRO A 120 -14.08 -10.76 6.85
N ASP A 121 -15.19 -11.29 6.34
CA ASP A 121 -15.16 -12.43 5.43
C ASP A 121 -14.56 -12.01 4.09
N ALA A 122 -13.22 -12.03 4.03
CA ALA A 122 -12.45 -11.58 2.89
C ALA A 122 -12.32 -12.66 1.80
N GLY A 123 -12.73 -13.91 2.07
CA GLY A 123 -12.31 -15.04 1.23
C GLY A 123 -10.77 -15.13 1.15
N LYS A 124 -10.25 -15.43 -0.04
CA LYS A 124 -8.81 -15.64 -0.24
C LYS A 124 -8.06 -14.35 -0.61
N PHE A 125 -7.20 -13.88 0.28
CA PHE A 125 -6.21 -12.85 -0.05
C PHE A 125 -5.12 -13.42 -0.97
N PRO A 126 -4.65 -12.68 -1.99
CA PRO A 126 -3.60 -13.17 -2.90
C PRO A 126 -2.25 -13.35 -2.19
N ASP A 127 -1.43 -14.30 -2.66
CA ASP A 127 -0.05 -14.45 -2.21
C ASP A 127 0.83 -13.34 -2.80
N VAL A 128 0.79 -12.18 -2.14
CA VAL A 128 1.59 -11.01 -2.51
C VAL A 128 3.09 -11.28 -2.35
N GLY A 129 3.49 -12.12 -1.39
CA GLY A 129 4.90 -12.47 -1.16
C GLY A 129 5.54 -13.10 -2.39
N ALA A 130 4.82 -14.04 -3.02
CA ALA A 130 5.26 -14.65 -4.28
C ALA A 130 5.43 -13.62 -5.40
N VAL A 131 4.51 -12.65 -5.52
CA VAL A 131 4.63 -11.58 -6.54
C VAL A 131 5.84 -10.69 -6.26
N LEU A 132 6.00 -10.23 -5.01
CA LEU A 132 7.11 -9.35 -4.62
C LEU A 132 8.48 -10.01 -4.83
N ALA A 133 8.58 -11.33 -4.67
CA ALA A 133 9.81 -12.10 -4.91
C ALA A 133 10.24 -12.15 -6.39
N THR A 134 9.30 -11.93 -7.33
CA THR A 134 9.60 -11.89 -8.77
C THR A 134 10.01 -10.51 -9.29
N LEU A 135 9.93 -9.48 -8.45
CA LEU A 135 10.21 -8.11 -8.84
C LEU A 135 11.72 -7.84 -8.95
N PRO A 136 12.15 -6.92 -9.83
CA PRO A 136 13.57 -6.56 -9.96
C PRO A 136 14.09 -5.96 -8.64
N VAL A 137 15.14 -6.54 -8.06
CA VAL A 137 15.82 -6.00 -6.86
C VAL A 137 17.03 -5.14 -7.20
N VAL A 138 17.45 -5.16 -8.47
CA VAL A 138 18.51 -4.30 -9.03
C VAL A 138 17.95 -3.64 -10.28
N ALA A 139 18.36 -2.40 -10.54
CA ALA A 139 18.00 -1.73 -11.79
C ALA A 139 18.58 -2.48 -12.99
N ALA A 140 17.86 -2.53 -14.11
CA ALA A 140 18.37 -3.09 -15.36
C ALA A 140 19.68 -2.37 -15.76
N ALA A 141 20.75 -3.13 -16.01
CA ALA A 141 22.07 -2.61 -16.32
C ALA A 141 22.09 -1.75 -17.60
N GLU A 142 21.25 -2.08 -18.57
CA GLU A 142 21.15 -1.38 -19.86
C GLU A 142 20.18 -0.19 -19.83
N GLY A 143 19.46 0.02 -18.71
CA GLY A 143 18.42 1.03 -18.61
C GLY A 143 17.16 0.67 -19.42
N LEU A 144 16.20 1.60 -19.50
CA LEU A 144 14.97 1.43 -20.27
C LEU A 144 15.12 2.01 -21.67
N HIS A 145 14.98 1.18 -22.70
CA HIS A 145 14.99 1.61 -24.11
C HIS A 145 13.60 1.83 -24.72
N ALA A 146 12.54 1.56 -23.94
CA ALA A 146 11.15 1.71 -24.36
C ALA A 146 10.36 2.51 -23.33
N PRO A 147 9.39 3.34 -23.76
CA PRO A 147 8.56 4.12 -22.85
C PRO A 147 7.71 3.19 -21.96
N VAL A 148 7.60 3.55 -20.68
CA VAL A 148 6.72 2.89 -19.71
C VAL A 148 5.60 3.84 -19.36
N SER A 149 4.36 3.37 -19.46
CA SER A 149 3.18 4.17 -19.11
C SER A 149 2.59 3.73 -17.79
N LEU A 150 2.45 4.68 -16.88
CA LEU A 150 1.87 4.46 -15.55
C LEU A 150 0.59 5.28 -15.43
N SER A 151 -0.45 4.69 -14.85
CA SER A 151 -1.66 5.45 -14.56
C SER A 151 -1.42 6.40 -13.38
N HIS A 152 -1.85 7.64 -13.50
CA HIS A 152 -1.82 8.57 -12.36
C HIS A 152 -2.58 8.03 -11.14
N ARG A 153 -3.62 7.20 -11.37
CA ARG A 153 -4.40 6.58 -10.28
C ARG A 153 -3.57 5.62 -9.42
N VAL A 154 -2.61 4.91 -10.03
CA VAL A 154 -1.73 3.97 -9.30
C VAL A 154 -0.50 4.66 -8.70
N LEU A 155 -0.10 5.81 -9.26
CA LEU A 155 0.98 6.63 -8.69
C LEU A 155 0.57 7.35 -7.40
N ARG A 156 -0.68 7.81 -7.30
CA ARG A 156 -1.14 8.56 -6.12
C ARG A 156 -0.98 7.80 -4.78
N PRO A 157 -1.33 6.50 -4.68
CA PRO A 157 -1.00 5.69 -3.50
C PRO A 157 0.48 5.70 -3.10
N LEU A 158 1.40 5.65 -4.07
CA LEU A 158 2.84 5.68 -3.80
C LEU A 158 3.30 7.03 -3.25
N LEU A 159 2.78 8.13 -3.79
CA LEU A 159 3.12 9.46 -3.29
C LEU A 159 2.74 9.58 -1.81
N LYS A 160 1.59 9.02 -1.41
CA LYS A 160 1.19 8.96 0.01
C LYS A 160 2.11 8.09 0.87
N ALA A 161 2.65 7.01 0.32
CA ALA A 161 3.65 6.22 1.03
C ALA A 161 4.96 7.00 1.19
N ALA A 162 5.37 7.76 0.17
CA ALA A 162 6.58 8.59 0.22
C ALA A 162 6.44 9.79 1.18
N GLU A 163 5.24 10.39 1.28
CA GLU A 163 4.94 11.41 2.29
C GLU A 163 5.13 10.91 3.73
N ALA A 164 5.03 9.59 3.95
CA ALA A 164 5.22 8.99 5.26
C ALA A 164 6.71 8.84 5.65
N ASP A 165 7.64 9.09 4.72
CA ASP A 165 9.09 9.07 4.95
C ASP A 165 9.79 10.10 4.06
N PRO A 166 9.78 11.40 4.44
CA PRO A 166 10.28 12.48 3.61
C PRO A 166 11.80 12.45 3.39
N TYR A 167 12.53 11.63 4.15
CA TYR A 167 13.99 11.53 4.06
C TYR A 167 14.44 10.48 3.04
N ASN A 168 13.55 9.56 2.64
CA ASN A 168 13.85 8.50 1.70
C ASN A 168 13.02 8.68 0.42
N PRO A 169 13.58 9.25 -0.67
CA PRO A 169 12.84 9.40 -1.91
C PRO A 169 12.49 8.03 -2.52
N PRO A 170 11.32 7.89 -3.18
CA PRO A 170 10.93 6.64 -3.81
C PRO A 170 11.89 6.27 -4.94
N ARG A 171 12.38 5.02 -4.92
CA ARG A 171 13.22 4.44 -5.98
C ARG A 171 12.36 3.53 -6.85
N LEU A 172 12.31 3.80 -8.16
CA LEU A 172 11.58 2.98 -9.12
C LEU A 172 12.55 2.07 -9.85
N LEU A 173 12.28 0.77 -9.82
CA LEU A 173 13.08 -0.28 -10.44
C LEU A 173 12.24 -0.93 -11.56
N PHE A 174 12.81 -0.94 -12.76
CA PHE A 174 12.14 -1.41 -13.97
C PHE A 174 12.88 -2.62 -14.54
N ASP A 175 12.09 -3.60 -15.02
CA ASP A 175 12.56 -4.82 -15.71
C ASP A 175 11.99 -4.90 -17.16
N GLY A 176 11.50 -3.77 -17.67
CA GLY A 176 10.94 -3.65 -19.01
C GLY A 176 9.55 -3.00 -19.06
N PRO A 177 9.08 -2.61 -20.25
CA PRO A 177 7.91 -1.74 -20.42
C PRO A 177 6.56 -2.40 -20.10
N ARG A 178 6.51 -3.73 -20.04
CA ARG A 178 5.30 -4.53 -19.76
C ARG A 178 5.40 -5.33 -18.46
N LYS A 179 6.46 -5.10 -17.68
CA LYS A 179 6.72 -5.80 -16.41
C LYS A 179 6.30 -4.93 -15.23
N PRO A 180 5.88 -5.52 -14.11
CA PRO A 180 5.59 -4.74 -12.91
C PRO A 180 6.79 -3.88 -12.52
N VAL A 181 6.53 -2.62 -12.18
CA VAL A 181 7.54 -1.70 -11.64
C VAL A 181 7.59 -1.88 -10.14
N ARG A 182 8.79 -2.13 -9.60
CA ARG A 182 8.99 -2.15 -8.15
C ARG A 182 9.28 -0.75 -7.66
N VAL A 183 8.73 -0.39 -6.51
CA VAL A 183 9.00 0.87 -5.85
C VAL A 183 9.52 0.59 -4.45
N GLU A 184 10.60 1.23 -4.06
CA GLU A 184 11.19 1.12 -2.72
C GLU A 184 11.21 2.49 -2.06
N ILE A 185 10.83 2.55 -0.78
CA ILE A 185 10.93 3.76 0.05
C ILE A 185 11.60 3.31 1.35
N GLY A 186 12.84 3.77 1.55
CA GLY A 186 13.70 3.24 2.61
C GLY A 186 13.87 1.72 2.52
N ASP A 187 14.05 1.08 3.67
CA ASP A 187 14.07 -0.38 3.86
C ASP A 187 12.72 -0.94 4.35
N TRP A 188 11.77 -0.07 4.66
CA TRP A 188 10.50 -0.42 5.30
C TRP A 188 9.34 -0.61 4.33
N PHE A 189 9.38 -0.04 3.12
CA PHE A 189 8.28 -0.13 2.16
C PHE A 189 8.68 -0.66 0.79
N ILE A 190 7.87 -1.57 0.27
CA ILE A 190 7.93 -2.11 -1.08
C ILE A 190 6.55 -1.93 -1.74
N GLY A 191 6.54 -1.29 -2.90
CA GLY A 191 5.38 -1.20 -3.78
C GLY A 191 5.60 -1.97 -5.08
N ALA A 192 4.50 -2.37 -5.72
CA ALA A 192 4.50 -2.86 -7.09
C ALA A 192 3.41 -2.16 -7.90
N ILE A 193 3.69 -1.80 -9.14
CA ILE A 193 2.72 -1.20 -10.06
C ILE A 193 2.74 -1.90 -11.40
N MET A 194 1.56 -2.26 -11.89
CA MET A 194 1.38 -2.74 -13.26
C MET A 194 1.41 -1.57 -14.26
N PRO A 195 2.28 -1.59 -15.29
CA PRO A 195 2.21 -0.64 -16.38
C PRO A 195 0.89 -0.74 -17.15
N VAL A 196 0.49 0.37 -17.75
CA VAL A 196 -0.64 0.45 -18.67
C VAL A 196 -0.12 0.21 -20.09
N LYS A 197 -0.84 -0.61 -20.86
CA LYS A 197 -0.57 -0.76 -22.30
C LYS A 197 -0.86 0.56 -23.01
N LEU A 198 0.14 1.13 -23.67
CA LEU A 198 -0.07 2.21 -24.62
C LEU A 198 -0.90 1.69 -25.79
N ARG A 199 -2.03 2.34 -26.10
CA ARG A 199 -2.73 2.12 -27.38
C ARG A 199 -1.85 2.70 -28.48
N GLY A 200 -1.22 1.81 -29.25
CA GLY A 200 -0.18 2.15 -30.25
C GLY A 200 0.58 0.94 -30.80
N ASP A 201 0.49 -0.23 -30.14
CA ASP A 201 0.73 -1.54 -30.77
C ASP A 201 -0.52 -2.07 -31.52
N GLU A 202 -1.61 -1.30 -31.51
CA GLU A 202 -2.79 -1.41 -32.39
C GLU A 202 -2.78 -0.14 -33.27
N GLN A 203 -3.08 -0.28 -34.56
CA GLN A 203 -2.91 0.73 -35.63
C GLN A 203 -3.21 2.18 -35.19
N PRO A 204 -2.44 3.17 -35.68
CA PRO A 204 -2.65 4.58 -35.36
C PRO A 204 -4.09 4.99 -35.71
N VAL A 205 -4.85 5.39 -34.71
CA VAL A 205 -6.16 6.03 -34.92
C VAL A 205 -5.86 7.45 -35.40
N PRO A 206 -6.26 7.84 -36.62
CA PRO A 206 -6.05 9.19 -37.11
C PRO A 206 -6.84 10.15 -36.22
N VAL A 207 -6.11 11.02 -35.51
CA VAL A 207 -6.71 12.16 -34.84
C VAL A 207 -6.94 13.20 -35.93
N GLU A 208 -8.18 13.30 -36.42
CA GLU A 208 -8.60 14.47 -37.20
C GLU A 208 -8.48 15.69 -36.29
N MET A 209 -7.43 16.50 -36.53
CA MET A 209 -7.38 17.82 -35.93
C MET A 209 -8.52 18.65 -36.53
N PRO A 210 -9.33 19.32 -35.70
CA PRO A 210 -10.34 20.24 -36.23
C PRO A 210 -9.63 21.28 -37.10
N ALA A 211 -10.14 21.46 -38.31
CA ALA A 211 -9.61 22.41 -39.27
C ALA A 211 -9.41 23.77 -38.59
N GLN A 212 -8.22 24.36 -38.76
CA GLN A 212 -7.92 25.70 -38.29
C GLN A 212 -8.98 26.63 -38.87
N ALA A 213 -9.76 27.26 -37.99
CA ALA A 213 -10.74 28.26 -38.40
C ALA A 213 -10.02 29.37 -39.17
N GLU A 214 -10.40 29.56 -40.44
CA GLU A 214 -9.88 30.62 -41.28
C GLU A 214 -10.01 31.96 -40.57
N ALA A 215 -8.89 32.68 -40.52
CA ALA A 215 -8.81 34.03 -39.99
C ALA A 215 -9.78 34.91 -40.78
N VAL A 216 -10.83 35.39 -40.11
CA VAL A 216 -11.72 36.42 -40.65
C VAL A 216 -10.91 37.69 -40.84
N ALA A 217 -10.55 37.98 -42.08
CA ALA A 217 -9.97 39.25 -42.49
C ALA A 217 -10.95 40.39 -42.14
N ARG A 218 -10.43 41.45 -41.51
CA ARG A 218 -11.09 42.74 -41.37
C ARG A 218 -10.54 43.70 -42.40
#